data_AF-A0A7J4EMI1-F1
#
_entry.id   AF-A0A7J4EMI1-F1
#
_cell.length_a   1.000
_cell.length_b   1.000
_cell.length_c   1.000
_cell.angle_alpha   90.00
_cell.angle_beta   90.00
_cell.angle_gamma   90.00
#
_symmetry.space_group_name_H-M   'P 1'
#
loop_
_entity.id
_entity.type
_entity.pdbx_description
1 polymer ?
#
loop_
_entity_poly.entity_id
_entity_poly.type
_entity_poly.pdbx_seq_one_letter_code
_entity_poly.pdbx_strand_id
1 'polypeptide(L)' 'MNIEDEVRDIKQYVIEISKKIDELRYEREITALMKLAEKSLSGFFEEEPDIYKITDLKVRYK' A
#
# COMPACT_ATOMS: atom_id res chain seq x y z
N MET A 1 6.47 15.38 38.73
CA MET A 1 5.78 14.44 37.83
C MET A 1 4.29 14.63 38.11
N ASN A 2 3.58 15.33 37.22
CA ASN A 2 2.16 15.60 37.41
C ASN A 2 1.38 14.53 36.63
N ILE A 3 0.51 13.81 37.33
CA ILE A 3 -0.30 12.72 36.76
C ILE A 3 -1.18 13.26 35.62
N GLU A 4 -1.63 14.51 35.70
CA GLU A 4 -2.41 15.15 34.64
C GLU A 4 -1.65 15.30 33.32
N ASP A 5 -0.34 15.57 33.40
CA ASP A 5 0.51 15.71 32.21
C ASP A 5 0.73 14.33 31.56
N GLU A 6 0.96 13.29 32.35
CA GLU A 6 1.08 11.91 31.84
C GLU A 6 -0.21 11.40 31.19
N VAL A 7 -1.36 11.68 31.80
CA VAL A 7 -2.67 11.30 31.24
C VAL A 7 -2.94 12.04 29.93
N ARG A 8 -2.53 13.31 29.82
CA ARG A 8 -2.63 14.09 28.58
C ARG A 8 -1.76 13.50 27.48
N ASP A 9 -0.54 13.09 27.80
CA ASP A 9 0.39 12.48 26.85
C ASP A 9 -0.11 11.11 26.38
N ILE A 10 -0.61 10.27 27.29
CA ILE A 10 -1.24 8.99 26.94
C ILE A 10 -2.40 9.21 25.98
N LYS A 11 -3.27 10.20 26.24
CA LYS A 11 -4.39 10.52 25.34
C LYS A 11 -3.91 10.91 23.95
N GLN A 12 -2.83 11.70 23.87
CA GLN A 12 -2.24 12.10 22.60
C GLN A 12 -1.72 10.89 21.81
N TYR A 13 -0.97 9.99 22.48
CA TYR A 13 -0.48 8.76 21.85
C TYR A 13 -1.61 7.86 21.36
N VAL A 14 -2.70 7.74 22.12
CA VAL A 14 -3.87 6.95 21.69
C VAL A 14 -4.49 7.53 20.42
N ILE A 15 -4.63 8.86 20.32
CA ILE A 15 -5.15 9.52 19.11
C ILE A 15 -4.23 9.24 17.91
N GLU A 16 -2.92 9.31 18.08
CA GLU A 16 -1.96 9.05 17.02
C GLU A 16 -1.96 7.58 16.57
N ILE A 17 -2.06 6.64 17.52
CA ILE A 17 -2.19 5.22 17.23
C ILE A 17 -3.50 4.96 16.45
N SER A 18 -4.62 5.55 16.87
CA SER A 18 -5.89 5.41 16.14
C SER A 18 -5.78 5.90 14.69
N LYS A 19 -5.17 7.06 14.46
CA LYS A 19 -4.95 7.58 13.09
C LYS A 19 -4.12 6.64 12.23
N LYS A 20 -3.02 6.11 12.76
CA LYS A 20 -2.16 5.15 12.05
C LYS A 20 -2.89 3.85 11.73
N ILE A 21 -3.76 3.38 12.63
CA ILE A 21 -4.58 2.18 12.38
C ILE A 21 -5.55 2.43 11.21
N ASP A 22 -6.17 3.61 11.15
CA ASP A 22 -7.08 3.95 10.05
C ASP A 22 -6.36 4.01 8.70
N GLU A 23 -5.15 4.58 8.66
CA GLU A 23 -4.28 4.58 7.46
C GLU A 23 -3.95 3.16 7.00
N LEU A 24 -3.51 2.29 7.92
CA LEU A 24 -3.19 0.88 7.60
C LEU A 24 -4.41 0.09 7.12
N ARG A 25 -5.60 0.39 7.65
CA ARG A 25 -6.85 -0.23 7.18
C ARG A 25 -7.16 0.17 5.75
N TYR A 26 -7.03 1.45 5.42
CA TYR A 26 -7.26 1.96 4.08
C TYR A 26 -6.30 1.32 3.05
N GLU A 27 -4.99 1.27 3.36
CA GLU A 27 -4.00 0.61 2.50
C GLU A 27 -4.28 -0.88 2.30
N ARG A 28 -4.74 -1.57 3.35
CA ARG A 28 -5.12 -2.98 3.28
C ARG A 28 -6.32 -3.20 2.35
N GLU A 29 -7.33 -2.34 2.42
CA GLU A 29 -8.50 -2.41 1.54
C GLU A 29 -8.10 -2.20 0.07
N ILE A 30 -7.26 -1.21 -0.22
CA ILE A 30 -6.70 -0.99 -1.56
C ILE A 30 -5.96 -2.23 -2.04
N THR A 31 -5.05 -2.75 -1.22
CA THR A 31 -4.23 -3.92 -1.60
C THR A 31 -5.10 -5.15 -1.86
N ALA A 32 -6.16 -5.35 -1.07
CA ALA A 32 -7.10 -6.44 -1.27
C ALA A 32 -7.86 -6.30 -2.60
N LEU A 33 -8.33 -5.09 -2.93
CA LEU A 33 -8.96 -4.81 -4.23
C LEU A 33 -8.00 -5.02 -5.39
N MET A 34 -6.75 -4.57 -5.27
CA MET A 34 -5.71 -4.78 -6.29
C MET A 34 -5.47 -6.27 -6.55
N LYS A 35 -5.29 -7.08 -5.50
CA LYS A 35 -5.11 -8.53 -5.62
C LYS A 35 -6.33 -9.24 -6.22
N LEU A 36 -7.53 -8.77 -5.88
CA LEU A 36 -8.75 -9.30 -6.46
C LEU A 36 -8.81 -9.00 -7.95
N ALA A 37 -8.52 -7.76 -8.35
CA ALA A 37 -8.47 -7.34 -9.74
C ALA A 37 -7.40 -8.11 -10.54
N GLU A 38 -6.20 -8.25 -9.98
CA GLU A 38 -5.12 -9.06 -10.55
C GLU A 38 -5.58 -10.50 -10.81
N LYS A 39 -6.19 -11.16 -9.81
CA LYS A 39 -6.69 -12.53 -9.96
C LYS A 39 -7.83 -12.64 -10.97
N SER A 40 -8.72 -11.65 -11.03
CA SER A 40 -9.83 -11.65 -11.99
C SER A 40 -9.37 -11.40 -13.41
N LEU A 41 -8.32 -10.59 -13.60
CA LEU A 41 -7.79 -10.22 -14.92
C LEU A 41 -6.62 -11.09 -15.37
N SER A 42 -6.09 -11.99 -14.52
CA SER A 42 -4.92 -12.80 -14.86
C SER A 42 -5.12 -13.61 -16.14
N GLY A 43 -6.28 -14.24 -16.30
CA GLY A 43 -6.61 -14.99 -17.52
C GLY A 43 -6.82 -14.11 -18.77
N PHE A 44 -7.15 -12.83 -18.61
CA PHE A 44 -7.24 -11.89 -19.73
C PHE A 44 -5.85 -11.51 -20.24
N PHE A 45 -4.89 -11.29 -19.33
CA PHE A 45 -3.52 -10.95 -19.68
C PHE A 45 -2.65 -12.14 -20.10
N GLU A 46 -3.04 -13.39 -19.80
CA GLU A 46 -2.31 -14.59 -20.22
C GLU A 46 -2.22 -14.75 -21.74
N GLU A 47 -3.23 -14.26 -22.48
CA GLU A 47 -3.26 -14.31 -23.94
C GLU A 47 -2.66 -13.06 -24.62
N GLU A 48 -2.31 -12.03 -23.84
CA GLU A 48 -1.73 -10.82 -24.39
C GLU A 48 -0.25 -11.05 -24.75
N PRO A 49 0.16 -10.76 -26.00
CA PRO A 49 1.55 -10.88 -26.41
C PRO A 49 2.41 -9.82 -25.70
N ASP A 50 3.63 -10.18 -25.30
CA ASP A 50 4.58 -9.24 -24.75
C ASP A 50 4.99 -8.21 -25.83
N ILE A 51 4.46 -6.99 -25.69
CA ILE A 51 4.64 -5.90 -26.65
C ILE A 51 5.95 -5.12 -26.44
N TYR A 52 6.70 -5.39 -25.37
CA TYR A 52 7.97 -4.73 -25.09
C TYR A 52 9.09 -5.74 -24.98
N LYS A 53 10.05 -5.67 -25.89
CA LYS A 53 11.24 -6.54 -25.86
C LYS A 53 12.41 -5.81 -25.24
N ILE A 54 13.34 -6.57 -24.66
CA ILE A 54 14.65 -6.05 -24.21
C ILE A 54 15.39 -5.32 -25.34
N THR A 55 15.14 -5.70 -26.60
CA THR A 55 15.69 -5.03 -27.78
C THR A 55 15.16 -3.60 -27.99
N ASP A 56 14.00 -3.27 -27.42
CA ASP A 56 13.37 -1.95 -27.53
C ASP A 56 13.95 -0.95 -26.51
N LEU A 57 14.72 -1.43 -25.54
CA LEU A 57 15.45 -0.59 -24.58
C LEU A 57 16.58 0.16 -25.29
N LYS A 58 16.30 1.38 -25.75
CA LYS A 58 17.27 2.29 -26.41
C LYS A 58 18.44 2.72 -25.51
N VAL A 59 18.38 2.51 -24.21
CA VAL A 59 19.38 3.03 -23.26
C VAL A 59 19.91 1.89 -22.41
N ARG A 60 21.05 1.33 -22.83
CA ARG A 60 21.91 0.53 -21.94
C ARG A 60 22.63 1.52 -21.01
N TYR A 61 22.19 1.64 -19.76
CA TYR A 61 23.03 2.26 -18.75
C TYR A 61 24.32 1.43 -18.65
N LYS A 62 25.46 2.07 -18.92
CA LYS A 62 26.81 1.52 -18.75
C LYS A 62 27.29 1.76 -17.33
#